data_AF-A0A1N6XW49-F1
#
_entry.id   AF-A0A1N6XW49-F1
#
_cell.length_a   1.000
_cell.length_b   1.000
_cell.length_c   1.000
_cell.angle_alpha   90.00
_cell.angle_beta   90.00
_cell.angle_gamma   90.00
#
_symmetry.space_group_name_H-M   'P 1'
#
loop_
_entity.id
_entity.type
_entity.pdbx_description
1 polymer ?
#
loop_
_entity_poly.entity_id
_entity_poly.type
_entity_poly.pdbx_seq_one_letter_code
_entity_poly.pdbx_strand_id
1 'polypeptide(L)'
;MTESDADGWFAGVSPDDTDAGARAIREGSADAPADWPGEAVESGFAEDESDYYAKLRSASIRATREAVTERERADDQQLVHAVRAMDDCESEANELAERVAEWAGTLYADAGTGIDYATELAETDPETPVEEQVVSLARRVADLADERDDLRSFVERQAPAVAPNLADLAGPVLAARLIALAGGLESLAKMPGGTVQVLGAENALFAHLRGHASSPKHGIIYTHEDVRKTPPAERGSAARTLSGKLVIGARIDHYSGEHNPKLKEELDRRMETIQSRGEDE
;
A
#
# COMPACT_ATOMS: atom_id res chain seq x y z
N MET A 1 12.36 18.29 -40.89
CA MET A 1 12.98 17.14 -40.21
C MET A 1 14.24 17.68 -39.57
N THR A 2 14.12 18.12 -38.32
CA THR A 2 15.29 18.44 -37.50
C THR A 2 15.98 17.13 -37.18
N GLU A 3 17.27 17.01 -37.50
CA GLU A 3 18.14 15.96 -36.98
C GLU A 3 17.95 15.93 -35.46
N SER A 4 17.41 14.81 -34.96
CA SER A 4 17.44 14.51 -33.54
C SER A 4 18.86 14.06 -33.27
N ASP A 5 19.73 14.97 -32.89
CA ASP A 5 21.06 14.60 -32.41
C ASP A 5 20.85 13.68 -31.21
N ALA A 6 21.20 12.41 -31.40
CA ALA A 6 21.19 11.40 -30.36
C ALA A 6 22.34 11.74 -29.43
N ASP A 7 22.06 12.61 -28.46
CA ASP A 7 23.06 13.18 -27.60
C ASP A 7 23.20 12.37 -26.30
N GLY A 8 24.44 12.18 -25.85
CA GLY A 8 24.73 11.57 -24.56
C GLY A 8 24.19 12.39 -23.39
N TRP A 9 24.06 11.78 -22.21
CA TRP A 9 23.53 12.42 -20.99
C TRP A 9 24.27 13.71 -20.56
N PHE A 10 25.48 13.93 -21.10
CA PHE A 10 26.33 15.08 -20.84
C PHE A 10 26.07 16.28 -21.77
N ALA A 11 25.29 16.09 -22.84
CA ALA A 11 25.02 17.16 -23.80
C ALA A 11 24.21 18.29 -23.14
N GLY A 12 24.70 19.52 -23.28
CA GLY A 12 24.10 20.70 -22.63
C GLY A 12 24.25 20.73 -21.10
N VAL A 13 24.99 19.78 -20.51
CA VAL A 13 25.25 19.71 -19.07
C VAL A 13 26.65 20.25 -18.78
N SER A 14 26.78 21.08 -17.74
CA SER A 14 28.10 21.53 -17.29
C SER A 14 28.85 20.36 -16.60
N PRO A 15 30.16 20.17 -16.86
CA PRO A 15 30.94 19.06 -16.28
C PRO A 15 30.90 18.93 -14.75
N ASP A 16 30.68 20.03 -14.04
CA ASP A 16 30.63 20.08 -12.57
C ASP A 16 29.19 20.10 -12.02
N ASP A 17 28.19 20.18 -12.90
CA ASP A 17 26.77 20.20 -12.52
C ASP A 17 26.21 18.78 -12.47
N THR A 18 26.43 18.14 -11.34
CA THR A 18 25.93 16.77 -11.08
C THR A 18 24.40 16.71 -11.05
N ASP A 19 23.71 17.80 -10.70
CA ASP A 19 22.25 17.84 -10.65
C ASP A 19 21.63 17.93 -12.06
N ALA A 20 22.21 18.75 -12.95
CA ALA A 20 21.82 18.76 -14.36
C ALA A 20 22.13 17.42 -15.04
N GLY A 21 23.27 16.81 -14.74
CA GLY A 21 23.62 15.47 -15.21
C GLY A 21 22.65 14.39 -14.72
N ALA A 22 22.26 14.43 -13.44
CA ALA A 22 21.26 13.52 -12.89
C ALA A 22 19.90 13.68 -13.57
N ARG A 23 19.48 14.92 -13.86
CA ARG A 23 18.25 15.19 -14.60
C ARG A 23 18.30 14.65 -16.02
N ALA A 24 19.39 14.88 -16.74
CA ALA A 24 19.58 14.36 -18.09
C ALA A 24 19.52 12.82 -18.13
N ILE A 25 20.06 12.13 -17.11
CA ILE A 25 19.96 10.67 -16.98
C ILE A 25 18.52 10.20 -16.71
N ARG A 26 17.73 10.95 -15.94
CA ARG A 26 16.35 10.56 -15.59
C ARG A 26 15.34 10.84 -16.70
N GLU A 27 15.48 11.99 -17.36
CA GLU A 27 14.48 12.53 -18.29
C GLU A 27 14.89 12.36 -19.75
N GLY A 28 16.19 12.19 -20.02
CA GLY A 28 16.73 12.02 -21.35
C GLY A 28 16.71 10.57 -21.83
N SER A 29 16.85 10.41 -23.14
CA SER A 29 17.00 9.12 -23.81
C SER A 29 17.82 9.29 -25.08
N ALA A 30 18.55 8.25 -25.47
CA ALA A 30 19.20 8.17 -26.77
C ALA A 30 18.56 7.06 -27.61
N ASP A 31 18.36 7.32 -28.89
CA ASP A 31 17.70 6.38 -29.82
C ASP A 31 18.57 5.17 -30.18
N ALA A 32 19.89 5.30 -30.03
CA ALA A 32 20.86 4.24 -30.26
C ALA A 32 22.07 4.38 -29.32
N PRO A 33 22.78 3.28 -29.02
CA PRO A 33 24.06 3.35 -28.33
C PRO A 33 25.13 4.01 -29.22
N ALA A 34 26.02 4.79 -28.63
CA ALA A 34 27.18 5.40 -29.29
C ALA A 34 28.43 5.36 -28.38
N ASP A 35 29.56 5.89 -28.86
CA ASP A 35 30.79 6.00 -28.09
C ASP A 35 30.74 7.22 -27.17
N TRP A 36 29.82 7.17 -26.21
CA TRP A 36 29.58 8.26 -25.26
C TRP A 36 30.82 8.71 -24.49
N PRO A 37 31.72 7.80 -24.03
CA PRO A 37 32.97 8.23 -23.41
C PRO A 37 33.87 9.01 -24.38
N GLY A 38 34.02 8.53 -25.62
CA GLY A 38 34.80 9.21 -26.65
C GLY A 38 34.23 10.59 -26.97
N GLU A 39 32.94 10.68 -27.23
CA GLU A 39 32.24 11.93 -27.54
C GLU A 39 32.26 12.94 -26.37
N ALA A 40 32.21 12.46 -25.12
CA ALA A 40 32.33 13.30 -23.93
C ALA A 40 33.74 13.90 -23.79
N VAL A 41 34.78 13.15 -24.17
CA VAL A 41 36.16 13.67 -24.16
C VAL A 41 36.36 14.64 -25.32
N GLU A 42 35.87 14.31 -26.53
CA GLU A 42 35.98 15.18 -27.71
C GLU A 42 35.26 16.52 -27.54
N SER A 43 34.11 16.52 -26.84
CA SER A 43 33.36 17.73 -26.50
C SER A 43 33.97 18.54 -25.34
N GLY A 44 35.00 18.00 -24.67
CA GLY A 44 35.63 18.63 -23.51
C GLY A 44 34.80 18.55 -22.23
N PHE A 45 33.79 17.69 -22.20
CA PHE A 45 33.00 17.44 -20.98
C PHE A 45 33.80 16.65 -19.92
N ALA A 46 34.66 15.73 -20.38
CA ALA A 46 35.52 14.93 -19.53
C ALA A 46 37.00 15.03 -19.97
N GLU A 47 37.93 14.93 -19.02
CA GLU A 47 39.37 14.98 -19.30
C GLU A 47 39.87 13.72 -20.03
N ASP A 48 39.34 12.57 -19.64
CA ASP A 48 39.58 11.26 -20.23
C ASP A 48 38.40 10.32 -19.95
N GLU A 49 38.49 9.09 -20.45
CA GLU A 49 37.45 8.07 -20.25
C GLU A 49 37.22 7.75 -18.75
N SER A 50 38.25 7.82 -17.91
CA SER A 50 38.12 7.57 -16.47
C SER A 50 37.36 8.69 -15.77
N ASP A 51 37.66 9.95 -16.11
CA ASP A 51 36.92 11.12 -15.63
C ASP A 51 35.45 11.08 -16.09
N TYR A 52 35.19 10.70 -17.35
CA TYR A 52 33.84 10.48 -17.86
C TYR A 52 33.05 9.49 -16.98
N TYR A 53 33.60 8.30 -16.71
CA TYR A 53 32.92 7.31 -15.88
C TYR A 53 32.77 7.76 -14.42
N ALA A 54 33.70 8.55 -13.88
CA ALA A 54 33.57 9.13 -12.55
C ALA A 54 32.42 10.15 -12.46
N LYS A 55 32.29 11.01 -13.48
CA LYS A 55 31.17 11.97 -13.62
C LYS A 55 29.84 11.25 -13.83
N LEU A 56 29.78 10.28 -14.75
CA LEU A 56 28.60 9.44 -14.99
C LEU A 56 28.17 8.71 -13.72
N ARG A 57 29.10 8.13 -12.96
CA ARG A 57 28.79 7.47 -11.70
C ARG A 57 28.18 8.44 -10.68
N SER A 58 28.75 9.63 -10.55
CA SER A 58 28.27 10.65 -9.62
C SER A 58 26.85 11.12 -9.98
N ALA A 59 26.63 11.45 -11.25
CA ALA A 59 25.31 11.82 -11.78
C ALA A 59 24.28 10.68 -11.65
N SER A 60 24.69 9.44 -11.94
CA SER A 60 23.82 8.26 -11.79
C SER A 60 23.40 8.02 -10.34
N ILE A 61 24.35 8.08 -9.39
CA ILE A 61 24.03 7.94 -7.95
C ILE A 61 23.09 9.06 -7.51
N ARG A 62 23.31 10.28 -7.98
CA ARG A 62 22.47 11.43 -7.66
C ARG A 62 21.05 11.24 -8.21
N ALA A 63 20.92 10.82 -9.47
CA ALA A 63 19.65 10.49 -10.12
C ALA A 63 18.90 9.37 -9.38
N THR A 64 19.58 8.29 -9.01
CA THR A 64 18.97 7.19 -8.26
C THR A 64 18.47 7.65 -6.89
N ARG A 65 19.26 8.43 -6.14
CA ARG A 65 18.82 8.97 -4.84
C ARG A 65 17.57 9.84 -4.97
N GLU A 66 17.52 10.64 -6.03
CA GLU A 66 16.37 11.49 -6.35
C GLU A 66 15.13 10.67 -6.64
N ALA A 67 15.25 9.70 -7.55
CA ALA A 67 14.15 8.81 -7.94
C ALA A 67 13.62 7.99 -6.76
N VAL A 68 14.52 7.48 -5.89
CA VAL A 68 14.14 6.78 -4.66
C VAL A 68 13.39 7.72 -3.72
N THR A 69 13.92 8.92 -3.48
CA THR A 69 13.28 9.89 -2.56
C THR A 69 11.89 10.30 -3.05
N GLU A 70 11.73 10.52 -4.35
CA GLU A 70 10.46 10.84 -4.98
C GLU A 70 9.47 9.67 -4.84
N ARG A 71 9.91 8.44 -5.11
CA ARG A 71 9.09 7.23 -4.99
C ARG A 71 8.61 6.98 -3.56
N GLU A 72 9.50 7.12 -2.57
CA GLU A 72 9.18 6.93 -1.15
C GLU A 72 8.21 8.01 -0.64
N ARG A 73 8.28 9.22 -1.19
CA ARG A 73 7.39 10.34 -0.84
C ARG A 73 6.07 10.34 -1.59
N ALA A 74 5.88 9.44 -2.55
CA ALA A 74 4.63 9.35 -3.30
C ALA A 74 3.46 9.06 -2.34
N ASP A 75 2.32 9.68 -2.61
CA ASP A 75 1.16 9.61 -1.71
C ASP A 75 0.65 8.17 -1.53
N ASP A 76 0.82 7.31 -2.54
CA ASP A 76 0.49 5.89 -2.43
C ASP A 76 1.39 5.17 -1.42
N GLN A 77 2.67 5.51 -1.30
CA GLN A 77 3.56 4.95 -0.26
C GLN A 77 3.20 5.46 1.11
N GLN A 78 2.86 6.74 1.25
CA GLN A 78 2.40 7.28 2.53
C GLN A 78 1.14 6.55 3.02
N LEU A 79 0.24 6.20 2.09
CA LEU A 79 -0.93 5.38 2.39
C LEU A 79 -0.55 3.94 2.81
N VAL A 80 0.45 3.34 2.16
CA VAL A 80 0.99 2.02 2.55
C VAL A 80 1.60 2.05 3.95
N HIS A 81 2.37 3.07 4.29
CA HIS A 81 2.94 3.22 5.63
C HIS A 81 1.84 3.37 6.69
N ALA A 82 0.86 4.25 6.44
CA ALA A 82 -0.23 4.50 7.38
C ALA A 82 -1.06 3.25 7.66
N VAL A 83 -1.42 2.48 6.63
CA VAL A 83 -2.26 1.28 6.84
C VAL A 83 -1.50 0.15 7.53
N ARG A 84 -0.19 0.00 7.30
CA ARG A 84 0.65 -0.97 8.01
C ARG A 84 0.83 -0.57 9.47
N ALA A 85 1.14 0.70 9.74
CA ALA A 85 1.24 1.21 11.10
C ALA A 85 -0.08 1.05 11.87
N MET A 86 -1.22 1.31 11.21
CA MET A 86 -2.54 1.10 11.80
C MET A 86 -2.76 -0.38 12.20
N ASP A 87 -2.35 -1.31 11.35
CA ASP A 87 -2.42 -2.75 11.62
C ASP A 87 -1.49 -3.17 12.76
N ASP A 88 -0.28 -2.63 12.80
CA ASP A 88 0.70 -2.89 13.86
C ASP A 88 0.17 -2.36 15.21
N CYS A 89 -0.34 -1.13 15.25
CA CYS A 89 -0.98 -0.57 16.45
C CYS A 89 -2.16 -1.43 16.94
N GLU A 90 -3.01 -1.91 16.02
CA GLU A 90 -4.12 -2.80 16.38
C GLU A 90 -3.63 -4.14 16.96
N SER A 91 -2.62 -4.75 16.35
CA SER A 91 -2.06 -6.03 16.84
C SER A 91 -1.42 -5.88 18.21
N GLU A 92 -0.54 -4.88 18.37
CA GLU A 92 0.17 -4.62 19.63
C GLU A 92 -0.80 -4.23 20.75
N ALA A 93 -1.82 -3.42 20.47
CA ALA A 93 -2.85 -3.08 21.45
C ALA A 93 -3.60 -4.33 21.93
N ASN A 94 -3.96 -5.24 21.02
CA ASN A 94 -4.65 -6.49 21.39
C ASN A 94 -3.75 -7.41 22.24
N GLU A 95 -2.50 -7.62 21.84
CA GLU A 95 -1.56 -8.46 22.61
C GLU A 95 -1.32 -7.91 24.02
N LEU A 96 -1.12 -6.59 24.13
CA LEU A 96 -0.96 -5.95 25.43
C LEU A 96 -2.25 -5.96 26.25
N ALA A 97 -3.42 -5.80 25.62
CA ALA A 97 -4.72 -5.89 26.29
C ALA A 97 -4.95 -7.27 26.92
N GLU A 98 -4.53 -8.35 26.25
CA GLU A 98 -4.58 -9.70 26.82
C GLU A 98 -3.71 -9.80 28.08
N ARG A 99 -2.49 -9.22 28.05
CA ARG A 99 -1.60 -9.19 29.23
C ARG A 99 -2.16 -8.34 30.38
N VAL A 100 -2.77 -7.21 30.05
CA VAL A 100 -3.46 -6.36 31.03
C VAL A 100 -4.60 -7.13 31.68
N ALA A 101 -5.44 -7.82 30.90
CA ALA A 101 -6.55 -8.62 31.42
C ALA A 101 -6.07 -9.74 32.35
N GLU A 102 -5.05 -10.51 31.95
CA GLU A 102 -4.45 -11.57 32.77
C GLU A 102 -3.92 -11.04 34.10
N TRP A 103 -3.17 -9.93 34.07
CA TRP A 103 -2.58 -9.37 35.29
C TRP A 103 -3.65 -8.71 36.18
N ALA A 104 -4.53 -7.90 35.59
CA ALA A 104 -5.60 -7.23 36.30
C ALA A 104 -6.55 -8.23 36.98
N GLY A 105 -6.78 -9.41 36.39
CA GLY A 105 -7.56 -10.48 37.02
C GLY A 105 -6.98 -11.03 38.33
N THR A 106 -5.72 -10.71 38.65
CA THR A 106 -5.11 -11.05 39.96
C THR A 106 -5.30 -9.96 41.02
N LEU A 107 -5.71 -8.76 40.61
CA LEU A 107 -5.79 -7.56 41.45
C LEU A 107 -7.23 -7.07 41.62
N TYR A 108 -8.06 -7.18 40.59
CA TYR A 108 -9.44 -6.69 40.55
C TYR A 108 -10.43 -7.84 40.41
N ALA A 109 -11.50 -7.83 41.21
CA ALA A 109 -12.51 -8.88 41.21
C ALA A 109 -13.35 -8.94 39.92
N ASP A 110 -13.53 -7.79 39.26
CA ASP A 110 -14.37 -7.61 38.08
C ASP A 110 -13.54 -7.31 36.81
N ALA A 111 -12.35 -7.90 36.69
CA ALA A 111 -11.49 -7.68 35.54
C ALA A 111 -12.15 -8.15 34.23
N GLY A 112 -12.22 -7.25 33.25
CA GLY A 112 -12.67 -7.53 31.90
C GLY A 112 -11.55 -8.02 30.98
N THR A 113 -11.81 -7.98 29.67
CA THR A 113 -10.89 -8.44 28.63
C THR A 113 -10.89 -7.51 27.43
N GLY A 114 -9.80 -7.49 26.67
CA GLY A 114 -9.71 -6.73 25.42
C GLY A 114 -9.39 -5.25 25.64
N ILE A 115 -9.31 -4.52 24.52
CA ILE A 115 -8.90 -3.12 24.50
C ILE A 115 -9.85 -2.25 25.33
N ASP A 116 -11.16 -2.45 25.23
CA ASP A 116 -12.17 -1.66 25.96
C ASP A 116 -11.90 -1.67 27.48
N TYR A 117 -11.68 -2.86 28.05
CA TYR A 117 -11.34 -2.99 29.48
C TYR A 117 -10.00 -2.34 29.83
N ALA A 118 -8.99 -2.49 28.97
CA ALA A 118 -7.70 -1.83 29.20
C ALA A 118 -7.83 -0.30 29.18
N THR A 119 -8.66 0.26 28.29
CA THR A 119 -8.96 1.69 28.26
C THR A 119 -9.69 2.14 29.53
N GLU A 120 -10.68 1.40 30.00
CA GLU A 120 -11.36 1.69 31.28
C GLU A 120 -10.37 1.65 32.47
N LEU A 121 -9.50 0.63 32.51
CA LEU A 121 -8.50 0.49 33.57
C LEU A 121 -7.43 1.60 33.53
N ALA A 122 -7.11 2.13 32.35
CA ALA A 122 -6.14 3.22 32.17
C ALA A 122 -6.54 4.51 32.90
N GLU A 123 -7.84 4.74 33.06
CA GLU A 123 -8.44 5.89 33.76
C GLU A 123 -8.52 5.69 35.28
N THR A 124 -8.25 4.48 35.77
CA THR A 124 -8.34 4.17 37.21
C THR A 124 -7.14 4.74 37.98
N ASP A 125 -7.40 5.24 39.18
CA ASP A 125 -6.36 5.62 40.14
C ASP A 125 -5.89 4.37 40.91
N PRO A 126 -4.62 3.95 40.76
CA PRO A 126 -4.09 2.78 41.46
C PRO A 126 -3.86 3.07 42.95
N GLU A 127 -4.19 2.12 43.82
CA GLU A 127 -3.99 2.23 45.27
C GLU A 127 -2.68 1.56 45.74
N THR A 128 -2.10 0.68 44.92
CA THR A 128 -0.89 -0.07 45.26
C THR A 128 0.20 0.04 44.19
N PRO A 129 1.49 -0.15 44.55
CA PRO A 129 2.59 -0.13 43.56
C PRO A 129 2.46 -1.21 42.47
N VAL A 130 1.73 -2.29 42.73
CA VAL A 130 1.47 -3.34 41.72
C VAL A 130 0.37 -2.88 40.76
N GLU A 131 -0.69 -2.26 41.28
CA GLU A 131 -1.73 -1.64 40.47
C GLU A 131 -1.18 -0.51 39.58
N GLU A 132 -0.24 0.29 40.09
CA GLU A 132 0.43 1.33 39.30
C GLU A 132 1.06 0.77 38.01
N GLN A 133 1.63 -0.44 38.06
CA GLN A 133 2.26 -1.07 36.90
C GLN A 133 1.23 -1.58 35.90
N VAL A 134 0.15 -2.23 36.35
CA VAL A 134 -0.89 -2.73 35.43
C VAL A 134 -1.66 -1.58 34.79
N VAL A 135 -1.98 -0.52 35.55
CA VAL A 135 -2.61 0.69 35.03
C VAL A 135 -1.67 1.41 34.05
N SER A 136 -0.37 1.46 34.34
CA SER A 136 0.60 2.00 33.38
C SER A 136 0.66 1.21 32.07
N LEU A 137 0.50 -0.11 32.11
CA LEU A 137 0.44 -0.94 30.91
C LEU A 137 -0.87 -0.72 30.15
N ALA A 138 -1.99 -0.61 30.89
CA ALA A 138 -3.31 -0.30 30.35
C ALA A 138 -3.33 1.05 29.61
N ARG A 139 -2.65 2.07 30.13
CA ARG A 139 -2.45 3.36 29.44
C ARG A 139 -1.75 3.23 28.10
N ARG A 140 -0.74 2.36 27.98
CA ARG A 140 -0.07 2.10 26.69
C ARG A 140 -1.01 1.43 25.68
N VAL A 141 -1.91 0.56 26.15
CA VAL A 141 -2.94 -0.04 25.30
C VAL A 141 -3.90 1.04 24.78
N ALA A 142 -4.35 1.93 25.67
CA ALA A 142 -5.20 3.06 25.28
C ALA A 142 -4.50 3.98 24.26
N ASP A 143 -3.25 4.37 24.51
CA ASP A 143 -2.46 5.21 23.59
C ASP A 143 -2.31 4.55 22.19
N LEU A 144 -2.08 3.23 22.13
CA LEU A 144 -2.01 2.50 20.85
C LEU A 144 -3.36 2.41 20.14
N ALA A 145 -4.45 2.26 20.90
CA ALA A 145 -5.80 2.24 20.34
C ALA A 145 -6.20 3.61 19.76
N ASP A 146 -5.83 4.70 20.43
CA ASP A 146 -6.04 6.06 19.96
C ASP A 146 -5.21 6.33 18.69
N GLU A 147 -3.92 5.97 18.67
CA GLU A 147 -3.06 6.11 17.49
C GLU A 147 -3.60 5.31 16.29
N ARG A 148 -4.10 4.08 16.51
CA ARG A 148 -4.77 3.29 15.47
C ARG A 148 -5.96 4.06 14.86
N ASP A 149 -6.78 4.71 15.70
CA ASP A 149 -7.97 5.43 15.23
C ASP A 149 -7.61 6.73 14.50
N ASP A 150 -6.54 7.40 14.91
CA ASP A 150 -5.96 8.54 14.20
C ASP A 150 -5.40 8.14 12.83
N LEU A 151 -4.66 7.03 12.75
CA LEU A 151 -4.14 6.47 11.50
C LEU A 151 -5.28 6.01 10.57
N ARG A 152 -6.33 5.38 11.10
CA ARG A 152 -7.54 5.05 10.34
C ARG A 152 -8.16 6.30 9.74
N SER A 153 -8.34 7.34 10.56
CA SER A 153 -8.91 8.61 10.12
C SER A 153 -8.05 9.28 9.05
N PHE A 154 -6.73 9.16 9.15
CA PHE A 154 -5.81 9.61 8.10
C PHE A 154 -6.00 8.82 6.80
N VAL A 155 -6.04 7.49 6.86
CA VAL A 155 -6.28 6.62 5.69
C VAL A 155 -7.62 6.94 5.03
N GLU A 156 -8.67 7.17 5.81
CA GLU A 156 -10.01 7.51 5.31
C GLU A 156 -10.06 8.85 4.56
N ARG A 157 -9.23 9.82 4.96
CA ARG A 157 -9.08 11.09 4.25
C ARG A 157 -8.17 10.99 3.03
N GLN A 158 -7.07 10.24 3.13
CA GLN A 158 -6.01 10.22 2.12
C GLN A 158 -6.34 9.28 0.95
N ALA A 159 -6.93 8.11 1.21
CA ALA A 159 -7.18 7.13 0.15
C ALA A 159 -8.06 7.68 -1.00
N PRO A 160 -9.15 8.44 -0.76
CA PRO A 160 -9.93 9.03 -1.86
C PRO A 160 -9.15 10.05 -2.71
N ALA A 161 -8.13 10.72 -2.13
CA ALA A 161 -7.29 11.65 -2.87
C ALA A 161 -6.26 10.93 -3.76
N VAL A 162 -5.78 9.76 -3.31
CA VAL A 162 -4.78 8.95 -4.02
C VAL A 162 -5.38 8.00 -5.04
N ALA A 163 -6.49 7.35 -4.68
CA ALA A 163 -7.12 6.30 -5.46
C ALA A 163 -8.65 6.41 -5.35
N PRO A 164 -9.26 7.45 -5.97
CA PRO A 164 -10.68 7.75 -5.84
C PRO A 164 -11.58 6.60 -6.29
N ASN A 165 -11.22 5.88 -7.37
CA ASN A 165 -12.03 4.76 -7.84
C ASN A 165 -11.94 3.56 -6.91
N LEU A 166 -10.76 3.21 -6.41
CA LEU A 166 -10.61 2.13 -5.43
C LEU A 166 -11.33 2.44 -4.12
N ALA A 167 -11.23 3.68 -3.62
CA ALA A 167 -11.90 4.10 -2.40
C ALA A 167 -13.43 4.03 -2.53
N ASP A 168 -13.98 4.39 -3.69
CA ASP A 168 -15.42 4.29 -3.98
C ASP A 168 -15.89 2.83 -4.12
N LEU A 169 -15.06 1.96 -4.72
CA LEU A 169 -15.40 0.56 -4.94
C LEU A 169 -15.25 -0.33 -3.70
N ALA A 170 -14.26 -0.07 -2.84
CA ALA A 170 -13.90 -0.95 -1.73
C ALA A 170 -14.00 -0.29 -0.34
N GLY A 171 -14.18 1.02 -0.29
CA GLY A 171 -13.95 1.82 0.92
C GLY A 171 -12.46 2.17 1.11
N PRO A 172 -12.15 3.28 1.80
CA PRO A 172 -10.77 3.78 1.95
C PRO A 172 -9.78 2.77 2.54
N VAL A 173 -10.17 2.08 3.62
CA VAL A 173 -9.29 1.17 4.35
C VAL A 173 -8.95 -0.07 3.52
N LEU A 174 -9.94 -0.71 2.87
CA LEU A 174 -9.68 -1.87 2.02
C LEU A 174 -8.88 -1.47 0.77
N ALA A 175 -9.16 -0.29 0.18
CA ALA A 175 -8.36 0.24 -0.91
C ALA A 175 -6.88 0.40 -0.51
N ALA A 176 -6.60 1.03 0.63
CA ALA A 176 -5.25 1.18 1.17
C ALA A 176 -4.56 -0.17 1.41
N ARG A 177 -5.27 -1.15 1.99
CA ARG A 177 -4.74 -2.50 2.21
C ARG A 177 -4.40 -3.22 0.91
N LEU A 178 -5.23 -3.07 -0.13
CA LEU A 178 -4.95 -3.65 -1.46
C LEU A 178 -3.69 -3.04 -2.09
N ILE A 179 -3.54 -1.72 -1.99
CA ILE A 179 -2.34 -1.00 -2.46
C ILE A 179 -1.11 -1.50 -1.68
N ALA A 180 -1.21 -1.65 -0.36
CA ALA A 180 -0.12 -2.13 0.50
C ALA A 180 0.30 -3.58 0.21
N LEU A 181 -0.67 -4.48 -0.02
CA LEU A 181 -0.41 -5.87 -0.41
C LEU A 181 0.22 -5.97 -1.81
N ALA A 182 -0.15 -5.08 -2.73
CA ALA A 182 0.44 -5.03 -4.05
C ALA A 182 1.83 -4.36 -4.09
N GLY A 183 2.22 -3.65 -3.04
CA GLY A 183 3.47 -2.88 -2.99
C GLY A 183 3.38 -1.51 -3.68
N GLY A 184 2.18 -0.94 -3.83
CA GLY A 184 1.93 0.35 -4.45
C GLY A 184 0.82 0.30 -5.51
N LEU A 185 0.34 1.49 -5.88
CA LEU A 185 -0.82 1.63 -6.78
C LEU A 185 -0.47 1.19 -8.22
N GLU A 186 0.73 1.51 -8.69
CA GLU A 186 1.24 1.06 -10.00
C GLU A 186 1.27 -0.47 -10.08
N SER A 187 1.81 -1.12 -9.06
CA SER A 187 1.89 -2.58 -8.98
C SER A 187 0.51 -3.21 -9.01
N LEU A 188 -0.45 -2.64 -8.26
CA LEU A 188 -1.84 -3.09 -8.26
C LEU A 188 -2.49 -2.94 -9.65
N ALA A 189 -2.29 -1.81 -10.33
CA ALA A 189 -2.83 -1.55 -11.66
C ALA A 189 -2.36 -2.57 -12.72
N LYS A 190 -1.14 -3.10 -12.55
CA LYS A 190 -0.54 -4.12 -13.42
C LYS A 190 -1.05 -5.54 -13.12
N MET A 191 -1.66 -5.79 -11.97
CA MET A 191 -2.15 -7.13 -11.61
C MET A 191 -3.38 -7.54 -12.44
N PRO A 192 -3.53 -8.85 -12.74
CA PRO A 192 -4.77 -9.38 -13.30
C PRO A 192 -5.83 -9.56 -12.20
N GLY A 193 -7.12 -9.55 -12.59
CA GLY A 193 -8.23 -9.69 -11.64
C GLY A 193 -8.19 -10.97 -10.80
N GLY A 194 -7.73 -12.08 -11.38
CA GLY A 194 -7.57 -13.34 -10.63
C GLY A 194 -6.54 -13.26 -9.50
N THR A 195 -5.48 -12.47 -9.66
CA THR A 195 -4.50 -12.22 -8.58
C THR A 195 -5.12 -11.34 -7.51
N VAL A 196 -5.75 -10.22 -7.90
CA VAL A 196 -6.43 -9.32 -6.96
C VAL A 196 -7.52 -10.03 -6.17
N GLN A 197 -8.22 -10.99 -6.79
CA GLN A 197 -9.23 -11.80 -6.12
C GLN A 197 -8.70 -12.55 -4.89
N VAL A 198 -7.44 -12.98 -4.92
CA VAL A 198 -6.83 -13.84 -3.88
C VAL A 198 -5.69 -13.16 -3.11
N LEU A 199 -5.46 -11.85 -3.31
CA LEU A 199 -4.49 -11.07 -2.52
C LEU A 199 -4.78 -11.18 -1.02
N GLY A 200 -3.76 -11.45 -0.20
CA GLY A 200 -3.89 -11.71 1.23
C GLY A 200 -4.24 -13.16 1.58
N ALA A 201 -4.38 -14.06 0.59
CA ALA A 201 -4.57 -15.50 0.79
C ALA A 201 -3.43 -16.34 0.16
N GLU A 202 -2.22 -15.77 0.10
CA GLU A 202 -1.05 -16.35 -0.53
C GLU A 202 -0.71 -17.73 0.03
N ASN A 203 -0.78 -17.90 1.35
CA ASN A 203 -0.51 -19.19 2.00
C ASN A 203 -1.46 -20.30 1.49
N ALA A 204 -2.76 -20.01 1.41
CA ALA A 204 -3.76 -20.95 0.92
C ALA A 204 -3.59 -21.20 -0.60
N LEU A 205 -3.30 -20.15 -1.37
CA LEU A 205 -3.03 -20.26 -2.80
C LEU A 205 -1.80 -21.15 -3.06
N PHE A 206 -0.69 -20.94 -2.34
CA PHE A 206 0.51 -21.75 -2.49
C PHE A 206 0.29 -23.20 -2.06
N ALA A 207 -0.49 -23.45 -1.00
CA ALA A 207 -0.88 -24.80 -0.62
C ALA A 207 -1.69 -25.50 -1.73
N HIS A 208 -2.61 -24.78 -2.38
CA HIS A 208 -3.37 -25.29 -3.52
C HIS A 208 -2.48 -25.59 -4.73
N LEU A 209 -1.58 -24.66 -5.10
CA LEU A 209 -0.65 -24.85 -6.23
C LEU A 209 0.29 -26.05 -6.02
N ARG A 210 0.59 -26.39 -4.76
CA ARG A 210 1.34 -27.60 -4.40
C ARG A 210 0.46 -28.86 -4.36
N GLY A 211 -0.85 -28.77 -4.56
CA GLY A 211 -1.80 -29.88 -4.51
C GLY A 211 -2.23 -30.31 -3.10
N HIS A 212 -2.00 -29.49 -2.08
CA HIS A 212 -2.25 -29.83 -0.67
C HIS A 212 -3.59 -29.27 -0.14
N ALA A 213 -4.28 -28.43 -0.92
CA ALA A 213 -5.53 -27.78 -0.54
C ALA A 213 -6.38 -27.42 -1.77
N SER A 214 -7.63 -27.01 -1.55
CA SER A 214 -8.45 -26.35 -2.57
C SER A 214 -8.03 -24.89 -2.77
N SER A 215 -8.28 -24.34 -3.97
CA SER A 215 -7.95 -22.94 -4.27
C SER A 215 -8.80 -21.99 -3.41
N PRO A 216 -8.21 -20.94 -2.81
CA PRO A 216 -8.99 -19.93 -2.11
C PRO A 216 -9.92 -19.20 -3.09
N LYS A 217 -11.18 -19.00 -2.69
CA LYS A 217 -12.17 -18.28 -3.51
C LYS A 217 -11.97 -16.76 -3.48
N HIS A 218 -11.35 -16.24 -2.42
CA HIS A 218 -11.14 -14.83 -2.16
C HIS A 218 -10.01 -14.67 -1.13
N GLY A 219 -9.29 -13.55 -1.21
CA GLY A 219 -8.37 -13.10 -0.18
C GLY A 219 -8.99 -12.00 0.68
N ILE A 220 -8.25 -10.90 0.88
CA ILE A 220 -8.64 -9.79 1.74
C ILE A 220 -9.96 -9.12 1.32
N ILE A 221 -10.31 -9.19 0.04
CA ILE A 221 -11.58 -8.66 -0.49
C ILE A 221 -12.82 -9.36 0.08
N TYR A 222 -12.66 -10.47 0.81
CA TYR A 222 -13.73 -11.07 1.60
C TYR A 222 -14.30 -10.13 2.67
N THR A 223 -13.50 -9.18 3.15
CA THR A 223 -13.92 -8.17 4.13
C THR A 223 -14.94 -7.19 3.56
N HIS A 224 -15.02 -7.05 2.23
CA HIS A 224 -16.00 -6.21 1.57
C HIS A 224 -17.43 -6.73 1.79
N GLU A 225 -18.35 -5.82 2.11
CA GLU A 225 -19.73 -6.19 2.47
C GLU A 225 -20.44 -7.01 1.39
N ASP A 226 -20.32 -6.59 0.12
CA ASP A 226 -20.97 -7.30 -1.00
C ASP A 226 -20.48 -8.73 -1.14
N VAL A 227 -19.23 -9.04 -0.75
CA VAL A 227 -18.71 -10.41 -0.79
C VAL A 227 -19.14 -11.16 0.46
N ARG A 228 -18.99 -10.56 1.64
CA ARG A 228 -19.31 -11.19 2.93
C ARG A 228 -20.79 -11.56 3.06
N LYS A 229 -21.68 -10.66 2.64
CA LYS A 229 -23.14 -10.82 2.70
C LYS A 229 -23.68 -11.73 1.60
N THR A 230 -22.92 -12.00 0.54
CA THR A 230 -23.33 -12.93 -0.53
C THR A 230 -23.40 -14.38 -0.01
N PRO A 231 -24.42 -15.17 -0.42
CA PRO A 231 -24.53 -16.59 -0.09
C PRO A 231 -23.26 -17.40 -0.42
N PRO A 232 -22.85 -18.38 0.42
CA PRO A 232 -21.56 -19.08 0.26
C PRO A 232 -21.30 -19.72 -1.12
N ALA A 233 -22.35 -20.16 -1.81
CA ALA A 233 -22.27 -20.71 -3.16
C ALA A 233 -21.81 -19.66 -4.18
N GLU A 234 -22.30 -18.41 -4.03
CA GLU A 234 -22.10 -17.32 -4.97
C GLU A 234 -20.94 -16.38 -4.62
N ARG A 235 -20.33 -16.51 -3.44
CA ARG A 235 -19.19 -15.66 -3.01
C ARG A 235 -18.03 -15.65 -4.01
N GLY A 236 -17.77 -16.75 -4.69
CA GLY A 236 -16.73 -16.81 -5.74
C GLY A 236 -17.08 -15.93 -6.95
N SER A 237 -18.36 -15.88 -7.32
CA SER A 237 -18.87 -15.00 -8.38
C SER A 237 -18.80 -13.53 -7.98
N ALA A 238 -19.17 -13.21 -6.73
CA ALA A 238 -19.08 -11.86 -6.18
C ALA A 238 -17.63 -11.38 -6.11
N ALA A 239 -16.73 -12.16 -5.51
CA ALA A 239 -15.31 -11.84 -5.40
C ALA A 239 -14.63 -11.62 -6.76
N ARG A 240 -14.97 -12.45 -7.76
CA ARG A 240 -14.47 -12.27 -9.14
C ARG A 240 -14.99 -10.97 -9.78
N THR A 241 -16.25 -10.63 -9.53
CA THR A 241 -16.86 -9.40 -10.03
C THR A 241 -16.19 -8.17 -9.41
N LEU A 242 -16.04 -8.16 -8.08
CA LEU A 242 -15.39 -7.09 -7.33
C LEU A 242 -13.95 -6.90 -7.79
N SER A 243 -13.13 -7.95 -7.77
CA SER A 243 -11.72 -7.88 -8.19
C SER A 243 -11.55 -7.39 -9.62
N GLY A 244 -12.43 -7.79 -10.54
CA GLY A 244 -12.44 -7.27 -11.91
C GLY A 244 -12.64 -5.75 -11.97
N LYS A 245 -13.59 -5.21 -11.18
CA LYS A 245 -13.84 -3.76 -11.09
C LYS A 245 -12.71 -3.03 -10.37
N LEU A 246 -12.15 -3.60 -9.30
CA LEU A 246 -10.99 -3.04 -8.60
C LEU A 246 -9.77 -2.90 -9.51
N VAL A 247 -9.49 -3.88 -10.37
CA VAL A 247 -8.39 -3.76 -11.34
C VAL A 247 -8.62 -2.63 -12.34
N ILE A 248 -9.86 -2.44 -12.81
CA ILE A 248 -10.19 -1.33 -13.70
C ILE A 248 -10.04 0.00 -12.95
N GLY A 249 -10.56 0.10 -11.73
CA GLY A 249 -10.42 1.27 -10.86
C GLY A 249 -8.95 1.64 -10.60
N ALA A 250 -8.12 0.67 -10.20
CA ALA A 250 -6.70 0.87 -9.97
C ALA A 250 -5.95 1.40 -11.19
N ARG A 251 -6.31 0.94 -12.41
CA ARG A 251 -5.72 1.43 -13.65
C ARG A 251 -6.13 2.88 -13.94
N ILE A 252 -7.40 3.22 -13.73
CA ILE A 252 -7.88 4.59 -13.91
C ILE A 252 -7.20 5.50 -12.88
N ASP A 253 -7.16 5.10 -11.61
CA ASP A 253 -6.49 5.84 -10.53
C ASP A 253 -5.01 6.08 -10.86
N HIS A 254 -4.27 5.05 -11.31
CA HIS A 254 -2.85 5.18 -11.60
C HIS A 254 -2.55 6.00 -12.87
N TYR A 255 -3.24 5.74 -13.98
CA TYR A 255 -2.89 6.32 -15.29
C TYR A 255 -3.61 7.64 -15.60
N SER A 256 -4.74 7.93 -14.95
CA SER A 256 -5.50 9.17 -15.17
C SER A 256 -5.74 10.00 -13.91
N GLY A 257 -5.86 9.36 -12.74
CA GLY A 257 -6.27 10.01 -11.49
C GLY A 257 -7.73 10.49 -11.46
N GLU A 258 -8.52 10.26 -12.52
CA GLU A 258 -9.90 10.72 -12.61
C GLU A 258 -10.88 9.76 -11.91
N HIS A 259 -11.84 10.30 -11.17
CA HIS A 259 -12.93 9.49 -10.59
C HIS A 259 -13.97 9.11 -11.67
N ASN A 260 -14.31 7.83 -11.73
CA ASN A 260 -15.31 7.28 -12.64
C ASN A 260 -16.45 6.59 -11.86
N PRO A 261 -17.54 7.32 -11.53
CA PRO A 261 -18.65 6.79 -10.72
C PRO A 261 -19.38 5.62 -11.38
N LYS A 262 -19.29 5.48 -12.71
CA LYS A 262 -19.97 4.39 -13.44
C LYS A 262 -19.45 3.01 -13.02
N LEU A 263 -18.21 2.91 -12.55
CA LEU A 263 -17.65 1.64 -12.08
C LEU A 263 -18.44 1.09 -10.89
N LYS A 264 -18.78 1.96 -9.94
CA LYS A 264 -19.55 1.61 -8.75
C LYS A 264 -20.97 1.22 -9.13
N GLU A 265 -21.63 2.01 -9.97
CA GLU A 265 -22.97 1.68 -10.48
C GLU A 265 -23.03 0.32 -11.19
N GLU A 266 -22.01 -0.02 -11.99
CA GLU A 266 -21.92 -1.30 -12.68
C GLU A 266 -21.62 -2.46 -11.73
N LEU A 267 -20.81 -2.23 -10.70
CA LEU A 267 -20.54 -3.19 -9.64
C LEU A 267 -21.83 -3.53 -8.89
N ASP A 268 -22.56 -2.51 -8.42
CA ASP A 268 -23.77 -2.65 -7.60
C ASP A 268 -24.84 -3.45 -8.34
N ARG A 269 -25.15 -3.05 -9.58
CA ARG A 269 -26.08 -3.79 -10.47
C ARG A 269 -25.71 -5.27 -10.61
N ARG A 270 -24.40 -5.56 -10.71
CA ARG A 270 -23.93 -6.93 -10.87
C ARG A 270 -23.97 -7.71 -9.56
N MET A 271 -23.70 -7.07 -8.42
CA MET A 271 -23.76 -7.68 -7.10
C MET A 271 -25.19 -8.05 -6.72
N GLU A 272 -26.16 -7.15 -6.96
CA GLU A 272 -27.59 -7.44 -6.77
C GLU A 272 -28.03 -8.71 -7.52
N THR A 273 -27.62 -8.82 -8.80
CA THR A 273 -27.92 -9.99 -9.65
C THR A 273 -27.29 -11.28 -9.13
N ILE A 274 -26.14 -11.20 -8.44
CA ILE A 274 -25.45 -12.37 -7.90
C ILE A 274 -26.11 -12.79 -6.58
N GLN A 275 -26.45 -11.82 -5.73
CA GLN A 275 -27.07 -12.06 -4.43
C GLN A 275 -28.46 -12.67 -4.56
N SER A 276 -29.26 -12.23 -5.54
CA SER A 276 -30.62 -12.77 -5.76
C SER A 276 -30.64 -14.25 -6.16
N ARG A 277 -29.57 -14.77 -6.78
CA ARG A 277 -29.51 -16.19 -7.22
C ARG A 277 -29.52 -17.18 -6.08
N GLY A 278 -29.01 -16.78 -4.91
CA GLY A 278 -28.99 -17.64 -3.73
C GLY A 278 -30.25 -17.54 -2.88
N GLU A 279 -31.21 -16.69 -3.25
CA GLU A 279 -32.53 -16.61 -2.60
C GLU A 279 -33.56 -17.57 -3.25
N ASP A 280 -33.27 -18.03 -4.47
CA ASP A 280 -34.11 -18.94 -5.25
C ASP A 280 -33.79 -20.44 -5.01
N GLU A 281 -32.86 -20.77 -4.10
CA GLU A 281 -32.47 -22.13 -3.67
C GLU A 281 -32.81 -22.41 -2.20
#